data_AF-A0A7K3XB20-F1
#
_entry.id   AF-A0A7K3XB20-F1
#
_cell.length_a   1.000
_cell.length_b   1.000
_cell.length_c   1.000
_cell.angle_alpha   90.00
_cell.angle_beta   90.00
_cell.angle_gamma   90.00
#
_symmetry.space_group_name_H-M   'P 1'
#
loop_
_entity.id
_entity.type
_entity.pdbx_description
1 polymer ?
#
loop_
_entity_poly.entity_id
_entity_poly.type
_entity_poly.pdbx_seq_one_letter_code
_entity_poly.pdbx_strand_id
1 'polypeptide(L)'
;MAEVAIEFVGGDPGINSDLEKRLSASGIQTITVDAGVGVRVDGVADSDRIGAVLSSFIGERTDSFKLRLDGPGEEALIHEVRVVADPATLAAFLRAAAYLL
;
A
#
# COMPACT_ATOMS: atom_id res chain seq x y z
N MET A 1 -5.30 6.95 14.16
CA MET A 1 -4.50 5.76 13.82
C MET A 1 -5.42 4.69 13.25
N ALA A 2 -5.20 4.31 12.00
CA ALA A 2 -5.83 3.17 11.34
C ALA A 2 -4.75 2.19 10.89
N GLU A 3 -5.07 0.89 10.92
CA GLU A 3 -4.20 -0.17 10.40
C GLU A 3 -4.68 -0.54 9.00
N VAL A 4 -3.79 -0.46 8.01
CA VAL A 4 -4.10 -0.77 6.62
C VAL A 4 -3.18 -1.90 6.16
N ALA A 5 -3.76 -3.00 5.71
CA ALA A 5 -3.03 -4.08 5.06
C ALA A 5 -2.88 -3.77 3.56
N ILE A 6 -1.66 -3.89 3.05
CA ILE A 6 -1.29 -3.67 1.66
C ILE A 6 -0.85 -5.01 1.07
N GLU A 7 -1.63 -5.56 0.15
CA GLU A 7 -1.34 -6.87 -0.44
C GLU A 7 -1.29 -6.80 -1.97
N PHE A 8 -0.21 -7.31 -2.55
CA PHE A 8 -0.19 -7.62 -3.98
C PHE A 8 -0.73 -9.04 -4.23
N VAL A 9 -1.91 -9.12 -4.83
CA VAL A 9 -2.67 -10.38 -5.02
C VAL A 9 -2.29 -11.06 -6.33
N GLY A 10 -2.04 -12.38 -6.26
CA GLY A 10 -1.78 -13.23 -7.43
C GLY A 10 -0.40 -13.03 -8.07
N GLY A 11 0.52 -12.37 -7.37
CA GLY A 11 1.88 -12.07 -7.84
C GLY A 11 2.96 -13.03 -7.33
N ASP A 12 4.21 -12.66 -7.61
CA ASP A 12 5.43 -13.28 -7.08
C ASP A 12 5.39 -13.36 -5.53
N PRO A 13 5.60 -14.53 -4.90
CA PRO A 13 5.63 -14.66 -3.45
C PRO A 13 6.58 -13.68 -2.73
N GLY A 14 7.62 -13.19 -3.40
CA GLY A 14 8.58 -12.23 -2.86
C GLY A 14 8.12 -10.76 -2.84
N ILE A 15 7.05 -10.40 -3.58
CA ILE A 15 6.67 -8.99 -3.79
C ILE A 15 6.31 -8.26 -2.49
N ASN A 16 5.57 -8.92 -1.60
CA ASN A 16 5.15 -8.32 -0.33
C ASN A 16 6.36 -8.16 0.60
N SER A 17 7.29 -9.13 0.63
CA SER A 17 8.53 -9.02 1.39
C SER A 17 9.44 -7.90 0.88
N ASP A 18 9.49 -7.67 -0.43
CA ASP A 18 10.27 -6.57 -1.00
C ASP A 18 9.63 -5.21 -0.73
N LEU A 19 8.29 -5.12 -0.74
CA LEU A 19 7.57 -3.94 -0.29
C LEU A 19 7.86 -3.66 1.19
N GLU A 20 7.80 -4.66 2.07
CA GLU A 20 8.05 -4.52 3.51
C GLU A 20 9.45 -3.93 3.78
N LYS A 21 10.48 -4.45 3.08
CA LYS A 21 11.84 -3.91 3.16
C LYS A 21 11.90 -2.45 2.70
N ARG A 22 11.19 -2.11 1.62
CA ARG A 22 11.18 -0.74 1.07
C ARG A 22 10.50 0.25 2.02
N LEU A 23 9.38 -0.13 2.61
CA LEU A 23 8.67 0.67 3.61
C LEU A 23 9.55 0.89 4.85
N SER A 24 10.15 -0.19 5.36
CA SER A 24 11.09 -0.13 6.50
C SER A 24 12.30 0.76 6.22
N ALA A 25 12.92 0.64 5.04
CA ALA A 25 14.04 1.48 4.62
C ALA A 25 13.66 2.97 4.48
N SER A 26 12.37 3.27 4.28
CA SER A 26 11.82 4.63 4.21
C SER A 26 11.37 5.17 5.58
N GLY A 27 11.63 4.42 6.66
CA GLY A 27 11.24 4.76 8.03
C GLY A 27 9.74 4.63 8.30
N ILE A 28 9.01 3.85 7.50
CA ILE A 28 7.61 3.52 7.73
C ILE A 28 7.56 2.22 8.53
N GLN A 29 6.92 2.25 9.70
CA GLN A 29 6.77 1.06 10.53
C GLN A 29 5.74 0.12 9.90
N THR A 30 6.15 -1.14 9.70
CA THR A 30 5.25 -2.22 9.29
C THR A 30 4.73 -2.99 10.51
N ILE A 31 3.56 -3.60 10.37
CA ILE A 31 2.90 -4.41 11.40
C ILE A 31 2.48 -5.76 10.81
N THR A 32 2.31 -6.75 11.70
CA THR A 32 1.83 -8.09 11.32
C THR A 32 0.35 -8.04 10.96
N VAL A 33 0.01 -8.64 9.82
CA VAL A 33 -1.36 -8.81 9.29
C VAL A 33 -1.49 -10.21 8.68
N ASP A 34 -2.72 -10.66 8.44
CA ASP A 34 -3.00 -12.01 7.92
C ASP A 34 -2.46 -12.22 6.49
N ALA A 35 -2.43 -11.17 5.67
CA ALA A 35 -1.88 -11.20 4.32
C ALA A 35 -1.29 -9.83 3.91
N GLY A 36 -0.23 -9.87 3.10
CA GLY A 36 0.45 -8.66 2.62
C GLY A 36 1.37 -8.01 3.65
N VAL A 37 1.43 -6.69 3.65
CA VAL A 37 2.22 -5.85 4.55
C VAL A 37 1.31 -4.86 5.26
N GLY A 38 1.26 -4.91 6.59
CA GLY A 38 0.47 -3.96 7.37
C GLY A 38 1.23 -2.66 7.63
N VAL A 39 0.54 -1.52 7.60
CA VAL A 39 1.08 -0.21 7.98
C VAL A 39 0.10 0.53 8.89
N ARG A 40 0.63 1.44 9.70
CA ARG A 40 -0.19 2.40 10.47
C ARG A 40 -0.28 3.72 9.74
N VAL A 41 -1.49 4.26 9.68
CA VAL A 41 -1.79 5.56 9.07
C VAL A 41 -2.40 6.46 10.14
N ASP A 42 -1.66 7.47 10.59
CA ASP A 42 -2.12 8.42 11.63
C ASP A 42 -2.77 9.68 11.05
N GLY A 43 -2.50 9.97 9.78
CA GLY A 43 -3.10 11.10 9.08
C GLY A 43 -2.65 11.20 7.62
N VAL A 44 -3.03 12.31 7.00
CA VAL A 44 -2.77 12.58 5.57
C VAL A 44 -1.28 12.49 5.22
N ALA A 45 -0.39 12.98 6.09
CA ALA A 45 1.05 12.96 5.85
C ALA A 45 1.61 11.54 5.73
N ASP A 46 1.07 10.58 6.50
CA ASP A 46 1.48 9.18 6.39
C ASP A 46 0.96 8.57 5.09
N SER A 47 -0.29 8.86 4.73
CA SER A 47 -0.86 8.40 3.46
C SER A 47 -0.04 8.88 2.26
N ASP A 48 0.41 10.14 2.26
CA ASP A 48 1.24 10.70 1.20
C ASP A 48 2.63 10.05 1.14
N ARG A 49 3.25 9.82 2.30
CA ARG A 49 4.55 9.13 2.38
C ARG A 49 4.47 7.67 1.90
N ILE A 50 3.48 6.93 2.39
CA ILE A 50 3.26 5.53 2.00
C ILE A 50 2.89 5.46 0.51
N GLY A 51 2.02 6.35 0.04
CA GLY A 51 1.63 6.45 -1.37
C GLY A 51 2.82 6.72 -2.30
N ALA A 52 3.75 7.59 -1.91
CA ALA A 52 4.99 7.84 -2.66
C ALA A 52 5.90 6.60 -2.73
N VAL A 53 6.05 5.87 -1.62
CA VAL A 53 6.85 4.63 -1.60
C VAL A 53 6.22 3.54 -2.47
N LEU A 54 4.89 3.37 -2.38
CA LEU A 54 4.15 2.43 -3.23
C LEU A 54 4.30 2.80 -4.71
N SER A 55 4.10 4.07 -5.06
CA SER A 55 4.25 4.57 -6.43
C SER A 55 5.62 4.24 -7.02
N SER A 56 6.70 4.54 -6.29
CA SER A 56 8.07 4.21 -6.72
C SER A 56 8.26 2.70 -6.90
N PHE A 57 7.81 1.91 -5.92
CA PHE A 57 7.93 0.45 -5.96
C PHE A 57 7.19 -0.15 -7.16
N ILE A 58 5.98 0.34 -7.46
CA ILE A 58 5.17 -0.12 -8.58
C ILE A 58 5.77 0.30 -9.92
N GLY A 59 6.27 1.54 -10.01
CA GLY A 59 6.88 2.09 -11.23
C GLY A 59 8.18 1.40 -11.64
N GLU A 60 8.92 0.82 -10.69
CA GLU A 60 10.16 0.07 -10.94
C GLU A 60 9.92 -1.35 -11.49
N ARG A 61 8.68 -1.84 -11.46
CA ARG A 61 8.35 -3.22 -11.83
C ARG A 61 7.98 -3.38 -13.30
N THR A 62 8.19 -4.58 -13.84
CA THR A 62 7.89 -4.93 -15.26
C THR A 62 6.71 -5.91 -15.42
N ASP A 63 6.26 -6.50 -14.32
CA ASP A 63 5.07 -7.35 -14.17
C ASP A 63 3.79 -6.59 -13.78
N SER A 64 2.63 -7.10 -14.22
CA SER A 64 1.31 -6.61 -13.82
C SER A 64 0.80 -7.37 -12.59
N PHE A 65 0.25 -6.65 -11.63
CA PHE A 65 -0.28 -7.20 -10.38
C PHE A 65 -1.56 -6.47 -9.96
N LYS A 66 -2.31 -7.09 -9.05
CA LYS A 66 -3.46 -6.48 -8.36
C LYS A 66 -3.00 -5.99 -6.99
N LEU A 67 -3.50 -4.86 -6.54
CA LEU A 67 -3.23 -4.33 -5.20
C LEU A 67 -4.54 -4.30 -4.41
N ARG A 68 -4.53 -4.92 -3.23
CA ARG A 68 -5.60 -4.84 -2.25
C ARG A 68 -5.14 -3.99 -1.06
N LEU A 69 -6.02 -3.11 -0.62
CA LEU A 69 -5.84 -2.27 0.56
C LEU A 69 -7.01 -2.55 1.51
N ASP A 70 -6.74 -3.24 2.62
CA ASP A 70 -7.76 -3.58 3.60
C ASP A 70 -7.58 -2.71 4.85
N GLY A 71 -8.58 -1.87 5.15
CA GLY A 71 -8.56 -1.00 6.32
C GLY A 71 -9.73 -1.26 7.28
N PRO A 72 -9.81 -0.55 8.42
CA PRO A 72 -10.81 -0.77 9.47
C PRO A 72 -12.25 -0.51 9.05
N GLY A 73 -12.54 -0.17 7.79
CA GLY A 73 -13.90 -0.43 7.39
C GLY A 73 -14.35 -0.33 5.95
N GLU A 74 -13.47 -0.52 4.97
CA GLU A 74 -13.82 -1.20 3.72
C GLU A 74 -12.59 -1.91 3.13
N GLU A 75 -12.82 -2.94 2.29
CA GLU A 75 -11.80 -3.50 1.39
C GLU A 75 -11.75 -2.63 0.13
N ALA A 76 -10.59 -2.06 -0.19
CA ALA A 76 -10.36 -1.34 -1.44
C ALA A 76 -9.48 -2.21 -2.37
N LEU A 77 -10.07 -2.70 -3.47
CA LEU A 77 -9.36 -3.53 -4.44
C LEU A 77 -9.07 -2.76 -5.73
N ILE A 78 -7.79 -2.61 -6.05
CA ILE A 78 -7.28 -1.96 -7.26
C ILE A 78 -6.86 -3.04 -8.26
N HIS A 79 -7.66 -3.19 -9.31
CA HIS A 79 -7.54 -4.31 -10.25
C HIS A 79 -6.42 -4.19 -11.29
N GLU A 80 -5.82 -3.01 -11.51
CA GLU A 80 -4.73 -2.81 -12.47
C GLU A 80 -3.83 -1.64 -12.06
N VAL A 81 -2.84 -1.92 -11.21
CA VAL A 81 -2.09 -0.86 -10.50
C VAL A 81 -1.21 -0.03 -11.43
N ARG A 82 -0.74 -0.60 -12.56
CA ARG A 82 0.09 0.13 -13.55
C ARG A 82 -0.63 1.33 -14.18
N VAL A 83 -1.96 1.30 -14.23
CA VAL A 83 -2.76 2.38 -14.82
C VAL A 83 -2.94 3.54 -13.82
N VAL A 84 -2.64 3.33 -12.53
CA VAL A 84 -3.06 4.21 -11.42
C VAL A 84 -1.92 4.49 -10.41
N ALA A 85 -0.68 4.12 -10.71
CA ALA A 85 0.44 4.19 -9.78
C ALA A 85 1.01 5.60 -9.54
N ASP A 86 0.23 6.67 -9.72
CA ASP A 86 0.68 7.99 -9.31
C ASP A 86 0.56 8.16 -7.78
N PRO A 87 1.49 8.87 -7.12
CA PRO A 87 1.53 8.98 -5.67
C PRO A 87 0.25 9.55 -5.05
N ALA A 88 -0.40 10.51 -5.74
CA ALA A 88 -1.56 11.21 -5.20
C ALA A 88 -2.79 10.29 -5.17
N THR A 89 -2.99 9.50 -6.22
CA THR A 89 -4.09 8.54 -6.26
C THR A 89 -3.89 7.42 -5.23
N LEU A 90 -2.67 6.90 -5.08
CA LEU A 90 -2.36 5.90 -4.05
C LEU A 90 -2.58 6.45 -2.63
N ALA A 91 -2.18 7.71 -2.38
CA ALA A 91 -2.44 8.36 -1.10
C ALA A 91 -3.94 8.54 -0.83
N ALA A 92 -4.75 8.85 -1.86
CA ALA A 92 -6.20 8.97 -1.72
C ALA A 92 -6.85 7.61 -1.37
N PHE A 93 -6.42 6.52 -2.01
CA PHE A 93 -6.89 5.17 -1.66
C PHE A 93 -6.52 4.78 -0.23
N LEU A 94 -5.30 5.08 0.21
CA LEU A 94 -4.88 4.85 1.60
C LEU A 94 -5.72 5.63 2.60
N ARG A 95 -6.05 6.90 2.30
CA ARG A 95 -6.92 7.72 3.14
C ARG A 95 -8.33 7.13 3.23
N ALA A 96 -8.88 6.69 2.11
CA ALA A 96 -10.19 6.06 2.07
C ALA A 96 -10.21 4.78 2.93
N ALA A 97 -9.22 3.89 2.77
CA ALA A 97 -9.09 2.69 3.59
C ALA A 97 -8.90 3.00 5.09
N ALA A 98 -8.19 4.08 5.42
CA ALA A 98 -7.91 4.52 6.79
C ALA A 98 -9.03 5.34 7.45
N TYR A 99 -10.18 5.58 6.80
CA TYR A 99 -11.24 6.50 7.26
C TYR A 99 -10.77 7.95 7.51
N LEU A 100 -9.86 8.43 6.67
CA LEU A 100 -9.32 9.80 6.75
C LEU A 100 -9.92 10.73 5.69
N LEU A 101 -11.19 10.52 5.31
CA LEU A 101 -11.91 11.33 4.32
C LEU A 101 -12.20 12.74 4.81
#